data_AF-A0AAD2FYJ8-F1
#
_entry.id   AF-A0AAD2FYJ8-F1
#
_cell.length_a   1.000
_cell.length_b   1.000
_cell.length_c   1.000
_cell.angle_alpha   90.00
_cell.angle_beta   90.00
_cell.angle_gamma   90.00
#
_symmetry.space_group_name_H-M   'P 1'
#
loop_
_entity.id
_entity.type
_entity.pdbx_description
1 polymer ?
#
loop_
_entity_poly.entity_id
_entity_poly.type
_entity_poly.pdbx_seq_one_letter_code
_entity_poly.pdbx_strand_id
1 'polypeptide(L)'
;MSKENIKLLPLSGIVSCYSAIAALILTGFKHGTSQYQGPAQSSTDYTPLLFVSGAVLSQLYAYYWLQSYTTFSEFFRLKKEAKAKKSDKRPPTLADLKYGNHDNLAIRCADRCAGNLLEQLIPFFISMFVYATFVDAGSAARIGWAWFTFRSYYSYAWKRFPLLFASTLPAYCCVWYMMGFAIYSAATA
;
A
#
# COMPACT_ATOMS: atom_id res chain seq x y z
N MET A 1 28.34 6.72 -10.36
CA MET A 1 26.99 7.27 -10.12
C MET A 1 27.06 8.21 -8.92
N SER A 2 26.72 9.50 -9.07
CA SER A 2 26.82 10.48 -7.97
C SER A 2 25.81 10.18 -6.85
N LYS A 3 26.04 10.69 -5.63
CA LYS A 3 25.12 10.52 -4.49
C LYS A 3 23.72 11.09 -4.76
N GLU A 4 23.63 12.10 -5.61
CA GLU A 4 22.37 12.73 -6.03
C GLU A 4 21.58 11.80 -6.96
N ASN A 5 22.26 11.15 -7.91
CA ASN A 5 21.62 10.24 -8.87
C ASN A 5 20.95 9.03 -8.20
N ILE A 6 21.50 8.56 -7.07
CA ILE A 6 20.95 7.39 -6.35
C ILE A 6 19.66 7.73 -5.60
N LYS A 7 19.45 9.00 -5.23
CA LYS A 7 18.21 9.45 -4.55
C LYS A 7 17.11 9.83 -5.54
N LEU A 8 17.49 10.31 -6.72
CA LEU A 8 16.55 10.74 -7.76
C LEU A 8 15.70 9.58 -8.29
N LEU A 9 16.28 8.38 -8.45
CA LEU A 9 15.55 7.23 -8.96
C LEU A 9 14.38 6.82 -8.05
N PRO A 10 14.58 6.51 -6.74
CA PRO A 10 13.47 6.21 -5.84
C PRO A 10 12.46 7.35 -5.72
N LEU A 11 12.93 8.61 -5.70
CA LEU A 11 12.04 9.77 -5.61
C LEU A 11 11.13 9.88 -6.84
N SER A 12 11.67 9.69 -8.04
CA SER A 12 10.88 9.67 -9.28
C SER A 12 9.85 8.54 -9.29
N GLY A 13 10.20 7.37 -8.75
CA GLY A 13 9.28 6.25 -8.57
C GLY A 13 8.12 6.57 -7.63
N ILE A 14 8.40 7.21 -6.48
CA ILE A 14 7.38 7.68 -5.55
C ILE A 14 6.42 8.67 -6.23
N VAL A 15 6.96 9.68 -6.91
CA VAL A 15 6.15 10.70 -7.60
C VAL A 15 5.28 10.08 -8.68
N SER A 16 5.83 9.16 -9.48
CA SER A 16 5.09 8.43 -10.51
C SER A 16 3.92 7.63 -9.91
N CYS A 17 4.16 6.90 -8.81
CA CYS A 17 3.13 6.11 -8.16
C CYS A 17 2.00 6.98 -7.59
N TYR A 18 2.32 8.10 -6.93
CA TYR A 18 1.30 9.02 -6.43
C TYR A 18 0.53 9.75 -7.55
N SER A 19 1.20 10.03 -8.67
CA SER A 19 0.53 10.57 -9.87
C SER A 19 -0.44 9.56 -10.46
N ALA A 20 -0.07 8.29 -10.53
CA ALA A 20 -0.95 7.20 -10.95
C ALA A 20 -2.16 7.06 -10.02
N ILE A 21 -1.95 7.09 -8.69
CA ILE A 21 -3.05 7.09 -7.71
C ILE A 21 -4.01 8.26 -7.96
N ALA A 22 -3.49 9.49 -8.11
CA ALA A 22 -4.32 10.66 -8.36
C ALA A 22 -5.14 10.52 -9.65
N ALA A 23 -4.50 10.06 -10.73
CA ALA A 23 -5.18 9.80 -12.00
C ALA A 23 -6.29 8.76 -11.84
N LEU A 24 -6.03 7.64 -11.15
CA LEU A 24 -7.00 6.55 -10.93
C LEU A 24 -8.17 6.96 -10.05
N ILE A 25 -7.94 7.80 -9.05
CA ILE A 25 -9.01 8.40 -8.25
C ILE A 25 -9.90 9.27 -9.15
N LEU A 26 -9.29 10.18 -9.92
CA LEU A 26 -10.02 11.09 -10.80
C LEU A 26 -10.82 10.36 -11.88
N THR A 27 -10.23 9.35 -12.52
CA THR A 27 -10.92 8.55 -13.54
C THR A 27 -11.97 7.64 -12.95
N GLY A 28 -11.70 7.03 -11.78
CA GLY A 28 -12.65 6.18 -11.06
C GLY A 28 -13.91 6.94 -10.64
N PHE A 29 -13.77 8.17 -10.13
CA PHE A 29 -14.92 9.00 -9.80
C PHE A 29 -15.73 9.43 -11.03
N LYS A 30 -15.07 9.68 -12.17
CA LYS A 30 -15.73 10.01 -13.43
C LYS A 30 -16.53 8.84 -14.03
N HIS A 31 -16.07 7.60 -13.83
CA HIS A 31 -16.72 6.40 -14.34
C HIS A 31 -17.75 5.81 -13.37
N GLY A 32 -18.03 6.48 -12.24
CA GLY A 32 -19.20 6.28 -11.38
C GLY A 32 -19.45 4.84 -10.90
N THR A 33 -19.20 4.56 -9.62
CA THR A 33 -19.52 3.24 -9.04
C THR A 33 -21.02 2.94 -8.95
N SER A 34 -21.88 3.96 -9.01
CA SER A 34 -23.34 3.83 -8.86
C SER A 34 -24.04 3.18 -10.04
N GLN A 35 -23.37 3.08 -11.19
CA GLN A 35 -23.89 2.46 -12.41
C GLN A 35 -23.83 0.93 -12.35
N TYR A 36 -23.07 0.37 -11.41
CA TYR A 36 -22.83 -1.06 -11.27
C TYR A 36 -23.57 -1.59 -10.05
N GLN A 37 -24.87 -1.86 -10.18
CA GLN A 37 -25.71 -2.37 -9.09
C GLN A 37 -25.97 -3.86 -9.25
N GLY A 38 -25.95 -4.57 -8.12
CA GLY A 38 -26.13 -6.01 -8.04
C GLY A 38 -24.88 -6.81 -8.40
N PRO A 39 -24.99 -8.16 -8.35
CA PRO A 39 -23.91 -9.07 -8.67
C PRO A 39 -23.43 -8.87 -10.12
N ALA A 40 -22.11 -8.88 -10.34
CA ALA A 40 -21.53 -8.73 -11.66
C ALA A 40 -22.03 -9.80 -12.64
N GLN A 41 -22.60 -9.37 -13.77
CA GLN A 41 -23.15 -10.25 -14.81
C GLN A 41 -22.20 -10.39 -16.01
N SER A 42 -21.28 -9.45 -16.16
CA SER A 42 -20.36 -9.35 -17.29
C SER A 42 -18.98 -8.87 -16.85
N SER A 43 -17.99 -9.00 -17.72
CA SER A 43 -16.62 -8.54 -17.44
C SER A 43 -16.54 -7.01 -17.23
N THR A 44 -17.43 -6.24 -17.88
CA THR A 44 -17.48 -4.78 -17.75
C THR A 44 -17.94 -4.32 -16.36
N ASP A 45 -18.64 -5.18 -15.61
CA ASP A 45 -19.11 -4.84 -14.27
C ASP A 45 -17.96 -4.76 -13.24
N TYR A 46 -16.80 -5.33 -13.59
CA TYR A 46 -15.58 -5.26 -12.77
C TYR A 46 -14.74 -4.00 -13.03
N THR A 47 -15.06 -3.19 -14.04
CA THR A 47 -14.34 -1.94 -14.34
C THR A 47 -14.09 -1.06 -13.10
N PRO A 48 -15.07 -0.78 -12.21
CA PRO A 48 -14.83 0.04 -11.03
C PRO A 48 -13.83 -0.58 -10.04
N LEU A 49 -13.75 -1.92 -9.95
CA LEU A 49 -12.78 -2.64 -9.13
C LEU A 49 -11.35 -2.53 -9.70
N LEU A 50 -11.20 -2.43 -11.03
CA LEU A 50 -9.89 -2.29 -11.66
C LEU A 50 -9.23 -0.96 -11.30
N PHE A 51 -10.00 0.13 -11.16
CA PHE A 51 -9.45 1.41 -10.68
C PHE A 51 -8.93 1.31 -9.24
N VAL A 52 -9.70 0.68 -8.35
CA VAL A 52 -9.27 0.42 -6.97
C VAL A 52 -8.00 -0.43 -6.97
N SER A 53 -7.99 -1.50 -7.76
CA SER A 53 -6.85 -2.42 -7.85
C SER A 53 -5.59 -1.72 -8.33
N GLY A 54 -5.71 -0.89 -9.37
CA GLY A 54 -4.61 -0.07 -9.87
C GLY A 54 -4.08 0.90 -8.79
N ALA A 55 -4.97 1.51 -8.00
CA ALA A 55 -4.56 2.46 -6.96
C ALA A 55 -3.83 1.76 -5.82
N VAL A 56 -4.34 0.60 -5.38
CA VAL A 56 -3.72 -0.24 -4.35
C VAL A 56 -2.36 -0.78 -4.80
N LEU A 57 -2.23 -1.25 -6.04
CA LEU A 57 -0.94 -1.67 -6.59
C LEU A 57 0.04 -0.50 -6.71
N SER A 58 -0.43 0.67 -7.17
CA SER A 58 0.39 1.88 -7.23
C SER A 58 0.89 2.29 -5.83
N GLN A 59 0.06 2.13 -4.80
CA GLN A 59 0.46 2.38 -3.42
C GLN A 59 1.49 1.36 -2.92
N LEU A 60 1.37 0.08 -3.27
CA LEU A 60 2.39 -0.93 -2.96
C LEU A 60 3.74 -0.54 -3.57
N TYR A 61 3.76 -0.16 -4.84
CA TYR A 61 4.99 0.30 -5.48
C TYR A 61 5.52 1.60 -4.86
N ALA A 62 4.66 2.52 -4.45
CA ALA A 62 5.08 3.71 -3.70
C ALA A 62 5.80 3.31 -2.40
N TYR A 63 5.32 2.30 -1.68
CA TYR A 63 5.97 1.79 -0.47
C TYR A 63 7.30 1.08 -0.76
N TYR A 64 7.42 0.32 -1.86
CA TYR A 64 8.71 -0.26 -2.26
C TYR A 64 9.75 0.80 -2.64
N TRP A 65 9.33 1.85 -3.35
CA TRP A 65 10.21 2.98 -3.64
C TRP A 65 10.60 3.74 -2.37
N LEU A 66 9.67 3.92 -1.43
CA LEU A 66 9.96 4.53 -0.12
C LEU A 66 10.93 3.69 0.72
N GLN A 67 10.79 2.36 0.70
CA GLN A 67 11.72 1.41 1.34
C GLN A 67 13.13 1.56 0.77
N SER A 68 13.25 1.61 -0.57
CA SER A 68 14.52 1.81 -1.26
C SER A 68 15.13 3.18 -0.95
N TYR A 69 14.33 4.25 -1.03
CA TYR A 69 14.76 5.61 -0.71
C TYR A 69 15.29 5.73 0.72
N THR A 70 14.56 5.15 1.68
CA THR A 70 14.92 5.18 3.11
C THR A 70 16.22 4.43 3.36
N THR A 71 16.35 3.22 2.78
CA THR A 71 17.57 2.41 2.90
C THR A 71 18.79 3.13 2.36
N PHE A 72 18.70 3.71 1.15
CA PHE A 72 19.81 4.46 0.57
C PHE A 72 20.15 5.71 1.37
N SER A 73 19.14 6.44 1.83
CA SER A 73 19.33 7.67 2.62
C SER A 73 20.05 7.37 3.94
N GLU A 74 19.61 6.34 4.66
CA GLU A 74 20.23 5.91 5.92
C GLU A 74 21.64 5.34 5.70
N PHE A 75 21.86 4.57 4.64
CA PHE A 75 23.19 4.09 4.27
C PHE A 75 24.19 5.24 4.07
N PHE A 76 23.82 6.27 3.30
CA PHE A 76 24.69 7.42 3.09
C PHE A 76 24.90 8.24 4.36
N ARG A 77 23.87 8.37 5.21
CA ARG A 77 23.97 9.04 6.51
C ARG A 77 24.98 8.34 7.41
N LEU A 78 24.83 7.03 7.60
CA LEU A 78 25.72 6.23 8.45
C LEU A 78 27.16 6.18 7.93
N LYS A 79 27.35 6.08 6.61
CA LYS A 79 28.69 6.15 6.00
C LYS A 79 29.36 7.51 6.22
N LYS A 80 28.60 8.60 6.17
CA LYS A 80 29.11 9.96 6.46
C LYS A 80 29.49 10.08 7.94
N GLU A 81 28.67 9.57 8.84
CA GLU A 81 28.92 9.60 10.29
C GLU A 81 30.15 8.76 10.69
N ALA A 82 30.31 7.56 10.13
CA ALA A 82 31.48 6.72 10.37
C ALA A 82 32.79 7.41 9.94
N LYS A 83 32.78 8.06 8.77
CA LYS A 83 33.94 8.84 8.28
C LYS A 83 34.23 10.06 9.17
N ALA A 84 33.19 10.76 9.63
CA ALA A 84 33.34 11.94 10.48
C ALA A 84 33.89 11.59 11.88
N LYS A 85 33.46 10.47 12.45
CA LYS A 85 33.87 10.03 13.79
C LYS A 85 35.25 9.37 13.84
N LYS A 86 35.95 9.20 12.70
CA LYS A 86 37.18 8.38 12.58
C LYS A 86 37.05 7.04 13.32
N SER A 87 35.86 6.45 13.26
CA SER A 87 35.55 5.22 13.98
C SER A 87 36.31 4.05 13.35
N ASP A 88 37.02 3.27 14.16
CA ASP A 88 37.64 2.00 13.71
C ASP A 88 36.59 0.94 13.33
N LYS A 89 35.33 1.11 13.75
CA LYS A 89 34.24 0.22 13.30
C LYS A 89 33.96 0.46 11.82
N ARG A 90 34.02 -0.62 11.04
CA ARG A 90 33.64 -0.67 9.63
C ARG A 90 32.24 -0.05 9.44
N PRO A 91 32.05 0.87 8.47
CA PRO A 91 30.72 1.39 8.17
C PRO A 91 29.78 0.25 7.73
N PRO A 92 28.50 0.29 8.11
CA PRO A 92 27.55 -0.75 7.72
C PRO A 92 27.43 -0.83 6.20
N THR A 93 27.37 -2.05 5.68
CA THR A 93 27.12 -2.27 4.26
C THR A 93 25.63 -2.10 3.94
N LEU A 94 25.29 -1.98 2.65
CA LEU A 94 23.89 -1.98 2.22
C LEU A 94 23.19 -3.29 2.59
N ALA A 95 23.90 -4.43 2.52
CA ALA A 95 23.37 -5.72 2.93
C ALA A 95 23.05 -5.72 4.43
N ASP A 96 23.92 -5.15 5.26
CA ASP A 96 23.69 -5.11 6.71
C ASP A 96 22.41 -4.34 7.07
N LEU A 97 22.15 -3.24 6.34
CA LEU A 97 20.94 -2.45 6.53
C LEU A 97 19.69 -3.15 5.97
N LYS A 98 19.79 -3.80 4.80
CA LYS A 98 18.66 -4.44 4.12
C LYS A 98 18.20 -5.73 4.80
N TYR A 99 19.13 -6.48 5.37
CA TYR A 99 18.86 -7.80 5.96
C TYR A 99 18.80 -7.77 7.49
N GLY A 100 18.76 -6.58 8.10
CA GLY A 100 18.54 -6.44 9.55
C GLY A 100 19.75 -6.73 10.43
N ASN A 101 20.96 -6.81 9.86
CA ASN A 101 22.20 -6.93 10.65
C ASN A 101 22.59 -5.61 11.33
N HIS A 102 21.85 -4.52 11.06
CA HIS A 102 21.96 -3.26 11.76
C HIS A 102 20.57 -2.66 12.02
N ASP A 103 20.16 -2.55 13.28
CA ASP A 103 18.86 -1.97 13.63
C ASP A 103 18.79 -0.49 13.22
N ASN A 104 17.79 -0.16 12.42
CA ASN A 104 17.47 1.18 12.01
C ASN A 104 15.95 1.36 11.97
N LEU A 105 15.44 2.20 12.88
CA LEU A 105 14.00 2.42 13.04
C LEU A 105 13.33 3.02 11.79
N ALA A 106 14.04 3.80 10.98
CA ALA A 106 13.49 4.35 9.74
C ALA A 106 13.29 3.25 8.69
N ILE A 107 14.30 2.39 8.51
CA ILE A 107 14.23 1.23 7.60
C ILE A 107 13.13 0.28 8.05
N ARG A 108 13.12 -0.11 9.33
CA ARG A 108 12.08 -0.98 9.91
C ARG A 108 10.67 -0.42 9.73
N CYS A 109 10.50 0.90 9.86
CA CYS A 109 9.21 1.54 9.60
C CYS A 109 8.78 1.36 8.14
N ALA A 110 9.68 1.62 7.18
CA ALA A 110 9.38 1.47 5.76
C ALA A 110 9.08 0.01 5.40
N ASP A 111 9.85 -0.93 5.93
CA ASP A 111 9.65 -2.38 5.76
C ASP A 111 8.28 -2.82 6.29
N ARG A 112 7.88 -2.36 7.48
CA ARG A 112 6.56 -2.69 8.05
C ARG A 112 5.40 -2.06 7.29
N CYS A 113 5.59 -0.92 6.64
CA CYS A 113 4.55 -0.33 5.78
C CYS A 113 4.32 -1.18 4.52
N ALA A 114 5.39 -1.56 3.83
CA ALA A 114 5.31 -2.42 2.65
C ALA A 114 4.81 -3.84 3.01
N GLY A 115 5.38 -4.43 4.06
CA GLY A 115 5.03 -5.77 4.54
C GLY A 115 3.57 -5.86 4.99
N ASN A 116 3.10 -4.90 5.79
CA ASN A 116 1.70 -4.93 6.25
C ASN A 116 0.70 -4.74 5.11
N LEU A 117 1.02 -3.90 4.11
CA LEU A 117 0.17 -3.78 2.93
C LEU A 117 0.12 -5.12 2.18
N LEU A 118 1.27 -5.73 1.92
CA LEU A 118 1.39 -7.01 1.20
C LEU A 118 0.61 -8.15 1.90
N GLU A 119 0.75 -8.29 3.23
CA GLU A 119 -0.01 -9.24 4.06
C GLU A 119 -1.52 -9.08 3.86
N GLN A 120 -1.99 -7.87 3.54
CA GLN A 120 -3.40 -7.51 3.47
C GLN A 120 -3.96 -7.48 2.05
N LEU A 121 -3.10 -7.50 1.02
CA LEU A 121 -3.54 -7.50 -0.38
C LEU A 121 -4.32 -8.75 -0.74
N ILE A 122 -3.87 -9.91 -0.31
CA ILE A 122 -4.52 -11.20 -0.61
C ILE A 122 -5.97 -11.21 -0.08
N PRO A 123 -6.22 -11.02 1.22
CA PRO A 123 -7.59 -11.04 1.72
C PRO A 123 -8.43 -9.87 1.16
N PHE A 124 -7.82 -8.71 0.90
CA PHE A 124 -8.51 -7.57 0.29
C PHE A 124 -8.98 -7.86 -1.13
N PHE A 125 -8.09 -8.29 -2.03
CA PHE A 125 -8.47 -8.57 -3.41
C PHE A 125 -9.49 -9.68 -3.50
N ILE A 126 -9.28 -10.79 -2.79
CA ILE A 126 -10.23 -11.90 -2.80
C ILE A 126 -11.60 -11.41 -2.32
N SER A 127 -11.68 -10.73 -1.16
CA SER A 127 -12.97 -10.25 -0.64
C SER A 127 -13.66 -9.26 -1.58
N MET A 128 -12.93 -8.32 -2.18
CA MET A 128 -13.50 -7.32 -3.10
C MET A 128 -14.07 -7.96 -4.36
N PHE A 129 -13.31 -8.84 -5.02
CA PHE A 129 -13.78 -9.49 -6.25
C PHE A 129 -14.91 -10.47 -5.97
N VAL A 130 -14.83 -11.27 -4.91
CA VAL A 130 -15.89 -12.21 -4.53
C VAL A 130 -17.18 -11.44 -4.16
N TYR A 131 -17.10 -10.33 -3.41
CA TYR A 131 -18.28 -9.50 -3.13
C TYR A 131 -18.89 -8.89 -4.39
N ALA A 132 -18.07 -8.45 -5.36
CA ALA A 132 -18.59 -7.97 -6.63
C ALA A 132 -19.30 -9.07 -7.43
N THR A 133 -18.77 -10.30 -7.41
CA THR A 133 -19.36 -11.44 -8.12
C THR A 133 -20.69 -11.88 -7.52
N PHE A 134 -20.82 -11.90 -6.19
CA PHE A 134 -21.98 -12.50 -5.51
C PHE A 134 -22.97 -11.50 -4.91
N VAL A 135 -22.59 -10.22 -4.74
CA VAL A 135 -23.40 -9.26 -3.98
C VAL A 135 -23.63 -7.99 -4.79
N ASP A 136 -22.60 -7.17 -4.95
CA ASP A 136 -22.76 -5.84 -5.57
C ASP A 136 -21.41 -5.28 -6.03
N ALA A 137 -21.22 -5.15 -7.35
CA ALA A 137 -19.96 -4.69 -7.94
C ALA A 137 -19.63 -3.23 -7.60
N GLY A 138 -20.62 -2.33 -7.63
CA GLY A 138 -20.43 -0.92 -7.31
C GLY A 138 -20.07 -0.68 -5.84
N SER A 139 -20.68 -1.41 -4.93
CA SER A 139 -20.41 -1.35 -3.49
C SER A 139 -19.08 -1.98 -3.15
N ALA A 140 -18.68 -3.09 -3.80
CA ALA A 140 -17.31 -3.61 -3.71
C ALA A 140 -16.27 -2.51 -4.01
N ALA A 141 -16.46 -1.75 -5.09
CA ALA A 141 -15.54 -0.66 -5.42
C ALA A 141 -15.56 0.48 -4.40
N ARG A 142 -16.73 0.90 -3.89
CA ARG A 142 -16.84 1.93 -2.85
C ARG A 142 -16.14 1.52 -1.56
N ILE A 143 -16.37 0.29 -1.12
CA ILE A 143 -15.71 -0.29 0.06
C ILE A 143 -14.21 -0.44 -0.20
N GLY A 144 -13.83 -0.79 -1.43
CA GLY A 144 -12.44 -0.84 -1.88
C GLY A 144 -11.71 0.50 -1.77
N TRP A 145 -12.34 1.60 -2.20
CA TRP A 145 -11.80 2.95 -2.01
C TRP A 145 -11.71 3.36 -0.54
N ALA A 146 -12.69 2.97 0.28
CA ALA A 146 -12.62 3.19 1.73
C ALA A 146 -11.42 2.45 2.34
N TRP A 147 -11.26 1.16 2.02
CA TRP A 147 -10.11 0.35 2.43
C TRP A 147 -8.77 0.99 2.01
N PHE A 148 -8.67 1.41 0.75
CA PHE A 148 -7.50 2.09 0.21
C PHE A 148 -7.16 3.36 1.00
N THR A 149 -8.17 4.15 1.36
CA THR A 149 -8.01 5.37 2.15
C THR A 149 -7.40 5.06 3.52
N PHE A 150 -7.93 4.06 4.22
CA PHE A 150 -7.39 3.64 5.52
C PHE A 150 -5.95 3.14 5.43
N ARG A 151 -5.58 2.45 4.34
CA ARG A 151 -4.20 2.00 4.10
C ARG A 151 -3.25 3.13 3.73
N SER A 152 -3.74 4.17 3.07
CA SER A 152 -2.93 5.29 2.54
C SER A 152 -2.19 6.07 3.60
N TYR A 153 -2.74 6.17 4.82
CA TYR A 153 -2.09 6.87 5.93
C TYR A 153 -1.50 5.93 7.00
N TYR A 154 -1.46 4.61 6.76
CA TYR A 154 -0.87 3.65 7.69
C TYR A 154 0.58 4.00 8.06
N SER A 155 1.37 4.45 7.09
CA SER A 155 2.78 4.84 7.31
C SER A 155 2.93 6.00 8.30
N TYR A 156 1.98 6.93 8.29
CA TYR A 156 1.91 8.03 9.25
C TYR A 156 1.44 7.56 10.63
N ALA A 157 0.56 6.55 10.67
CA ALA A 157 -0.03 6.02 11.89
C ALA A 157 0.84 4.97 12.60
N TRP A 158 1.76 4.30 11.89
CA TRP A 158 2.52 3.14 12.39
C TRP A 158 3.25 3.39 13.72
N LYS A 159 3.82 4.58 13.90
CA LYS A 159 4.55 4.96 15.13
C LYS A 159 3.67 5.60 16.20
N ARG A 160 2.38 5.77 15.94
CA ARG A 160 1.48 6.59 16.77
C ARG A 160 0.38 5.72 17.33
N PHE A 161 0.60 5.15 18.50
CA PHE A 161 -0.47 4.51 19.26
C PHE A 161 -1.35 5.60 19.93
N PRO A 162 -2.69 5.52 19.89
CA PRO A 162 -3.54 4.49 19.28
C PRO A 162 -3.95 4.76 17.82
N LEU A 163 -3.45 5.83 17.18
CA LEU A 163 -3.78 6.22 15.80
C LEU A 163 -3.56 5.09 14.78
N LEU A 164 -2.63 4.17 15.02
CA LEU A 164 -2.48 2.93 14.25
C LEU A 164 -3.83 2.22 14.03
N PHE A 165 -4.67 2.14 15.06
CA PHE A 165 -5.97 1.46 15.00
C PHE A 165 -6.97 2.16 14.09
N ALA A 166 -6.88 3.48 13.92
CA ALA A 166 -7.71 4.20 12.97
C ALA A 166 -7.43 3.76 11.52
N SER A 167 -6.18 3.38 11.21
CA SER A 167 -5.81 2.88 9.88
C SER A 167 -6.10 1.39 9.68
N THR A 168 -6.07 0.59 10.74
CA THR A 168 -6.14 -0.88 10.62
C THR A 168 -7.52 -1.45 10.87
N LEU A 169 -8.23 -1.02 11.93
CA LEU A 169 -9.52 -1.61 12.28
C LEU A 169 -10.58 -1.37 11.19
N PRO A 170 -10.77 -0.14 10.66
CA PRO A 170 -11.73 0.08 9.60
C PRO A 170 -11.39 -0.69 8.32
N ALA A 171 -10.10 -0.80 7.99
CA ALA A 171 -9.65 -1.59 6.84
C ALA A 171 -9.97 -3.08 7.02
N TYR A 172 -9.81 -3.64 8.22
CA TYR A 172 -10.24 -5.01 8.50
C TYR A 172 -11.76 -5.16 8.39
N CYS A 173 -12.53 -4.20 8.93
CA CYS A 173 -13.99 -4.21 8.80
C CYS A 173 -14.45 -4.25 7.35
N CYS A 174 -13.81 -3.51 6.43
CA CYS A 174 -14.10 -3.58 5.00
C CYS A 174 -13.95 -5.00 4.45
N VAL A 175 -12.85 -5.69 4.77
CA VAL A 175 -12.58 -7.06 4.31
C VAL A 175 -13.59 -8.06 4.90
N TRP A 176 -13.82 -8.00 6.22
CA TRP A 176 -14.76 -8.87 6.91
C TRP A 176 -16.20 -8.68 6.41
N TYR A 177 -16.60 -7.43 6.19
CA TYR A 177 -17.90 -7.10 5.63
C TYR A 177 -18.07 -7.71 4.23
N MET A 178 -17.11 -7.46 3.32
CA MET A 178 -17.18 -7.98 1.96
C MET A 178 -17.18 -9.52 1.94
N MET A 179 -16.28 -10.15 2.70
CA MET A 179 -16.22 -11.61 2.74
C MET A 179 -17.48 -12.23 3.37
N GLY A 180 -17.94 -11.70 4.50
CA GLY A 180 -19.09 -12.24 5.23
C GLY A 180 -20.38 -12.18 4.41
N PHE A 181 -20.67 -11.04 3.79
CA PHE A 181 -21.86 -10.90 2.94
C PHE A 181 -21.76 -11.74 1.66
N ALA A 182 -20.58 -11.88 1.08
CA ALA A 182 -20.43 -12.71 -0.10
C ALA A 182 -20.64 -14.20 0.21
N ILE A 183 -20.12 -14.69 1.34
CA ILE A 183 -20.38 -16.07 1.81
C ILE A 183 -21.88 -16.27 2.07
N TYR A 184 -22.52 -15.33 2.77
CA TYR A 184 -23.96 -15.40 3.05
C TYR A 184 -24.80 -15.43 1.76
N SER A 185 -24.50 -14.54 0.81
CA SER A 185 -25.18 -14.50 -0.50
C SER A 185 -25.00 -15.81 -1.24
N ALA A 186 -23.75 -16.31 -1.37
CA ALA A 186 -23.48 -17.57 -2.07
C ALA A 186 -24.15 -18.79 -1.41
N ALA A 187 -24.35 -18.77 -0.10
CA ALA A 187 -25.00 -19.86 0.64
C ALA A 187 -26.54 -19.82 0.58
N THR A 188 -27.13 -18.71 0.13
CA THR A 188 -28.59 -18.49 0.13
C THR A 188 -29.17 -18.19 -1.25
N ALA A 189 -28.32 -18.14 -2.28
CA ALA A 189 -28.68 -17.95 -3.68
C ALA A 189 -29.27 -19.21 -4.33
#